data_AF-A0AAN1CFJ5-F1
#
_entry.id   AF-A0AAN1CFJ5-F1
#
_cell.length_a   1.000
_cell.length_b   1.000
_cell.length_c   1.000
_cell.angle_alpha   90.00
_cell.angle_beta   90.00
_cell.angle_gamma   90.00
#
_symmetry.space_group_name_H-M   'P 1'
#
loop_
_entity.id
_entity.type
_entity.pdbx_description
1 polymer ?
#
loop_
_entity_poly.entity_id
_entity_poly.type
_entity_poly.pdbx_seq_one_letter_code
_entity_poly.pdbx_strand_id
1 'polypeptide(L)'
;MSKLIRFMLFVAVLLYCCKGYKVRIAPTEDQSHSSSKRAMNNLHKETDEIKEKAITLTDDERKKFNSLKHALEKVVEKLQNQIQGCQNDKSKCTSFLTWLSKDIPKQKELANAFTDVYNFLEKKRQEKASDKDFDTYISDAIDCQAGNNDGKYGNGTNEIEQFFRGILNDIPNKPTNKEMFECLKDGLTSDNSHWGGLKNWE
;
A
#
# COMPACT_ATOMS: atom_id res chain seq x y z
N MET A 1 1.69 18.97 38.64
CA MET A 1 3.01 19.17 37.98
C MET A 1 3.98 18.10 38.46
N SER A 2 4.10 16.97 37.75
CA SER A 2 5.13 15.93 38.03
C SER A 2 5.03 14.75 37.05
N LYS A 3 5.24 14.97 35.74
CA LYS A 3 5.48 13.85 34.80
C LYS A 3 6.63 14.07 33.81
N LEU A 4 7.32 15.21 33.88
CA LEU A 4 8.46 15.52 33.00
C LEU A 4 9.83 15.12 33.58
N ILE A 5 9.89 14.64 34.82
CA ILE A 5 11.18 14.31 35.48
C ILE A 5 11.64 12.87 35.18
N ARG A 6 10.75 11.98 34.71
CA ARG A 6 11.11 10.58 34.42
C ARG A 6 11.81 10.34 33.08
N PHE A 7 11.84 11.33 32.18
CA PHE A 7 12.50 11.20 30.87
C PHE A 7 13.95 11.70 30.85
N MET A 8 14.45 12.30 31.94
CA MET A 8 15.80 12.89 32.02
C MET A 8 16.84 11.97 32.68
N LEU A 9 16.54 10.67 32.88
CA LEU A 9 17.49 9.72 33.51
C LEU A 9 17.98 8.60 32.57
N PHE A 10 17.48 8.52 31.33
CA PHE A 10 17.97 7.52 30.36
C PHE A 10 19.12 8.00 29.47
N VAL A 11 19.49 9.30 29.52
CA VAL A 11 20.56 9.86 28.68
C VAL A 11 21.95 9.77 29.36
N ALA A 12 22.01 9.49 30.66
CA ALA A 12 23.27 9.54 31.42
C ALA A 12 24.11 8.25 31.41
N VAL A 13 23.64 7.14 30.80
CA VAL A 13 24.34 5.84 30.86
C VAL A 13 25.20 5.57 29.61
N LEU A 14 25.14 6.40 28.56
CA LEU A 14 25.89 6.16 27.31
C LEU A 14 27.23 6.90 27.19
N LEU A 15 27.69 7.63 28.22
CA LEU A 15 28.96 8.39 28.16
C LEU A 15 30.12 7.79 28.96
N TYR A 16 30.05 6.53 29.38
CA TYR A 16 31.15 5.91 30.14
C TYR A 16 31.60 4.58 29.53
N CYS A 17 32.13 4.62 28.32
CA CYS A 17 33.07 3.61 27.82
C CYS A 17 33.99 4.24 26.78
N CYS A 18 35.04 4.94 27.23
CA CYS A 18 36.28 5.15 26.49
C CYS A 18 37.37 5.65 27.46
N LYS A 19 38.11 4.72 28.09
CA LYS A 19 39.44 5.00 28.65
C LYS A 19 40.49 4.28 27.81
N GLY A 20 41.55 5.02 27.47
CA GLY A 20 42.79 4.55 26.82
C GLY A 20 42.66 4.51 25.31
N TYR A 21 43.50 5.16 24.50
CA TYR A 21 44.94 5.31 24.58
C TYR A 21 45.40 6.67 24.02
N LYS A 22 46.37 7.32 24.68
CA LYS A 22 47.11 8.44 24.07
C LYS A 22 48.19 7.87 23.15
N VAL A 23 47.96 7.89 21.84
CA VAL A 23 49.02 7.72 20.85
C VAL A 23 49.62 9.11 20.58
N ARG A 24 50.93 9.27 20.87
CA ARG A 24 51.70 10.42 20.37
C ARG A 24 51.97 10.16 18.89
N ILE A 25 51.41 11.00 18.03
CA ILE A 25 51.77 11.04 16.61
C ILE A 25 52.69 12.26 16.42
N ALA A 26 53.94 12.00 16.07
CA ALA A 26 54.84 13.01 15.53
C ALA A 26 54.39 13.34 14.10
N PRO A 27 54.48 14.59 13.63
CA PRO A 27 54.07 14.93 12.28
C PRO A 27 55.12 14.38 11.31
N THR A 28 54.69 13.49 10.42
CA THR A 28 55.43 13.23 9.18
C THR A 28 54.54 13.75 8.06
N GLU A 29 55.01 14.79 7.39
CA GLU A 29 54.54 15.21 6.08
C GLU A 29 54.66 13.99 5.15
N ASP A 30 53.52 13.50 4.63
CA ASP A 30 53.37 13.42 3.18
C ASP A 30 51.94 13.07 2.75
N GLN A 31 51.59 13.61 1.59
CA GLN A 31 50.27 13.71 0.99
C GLN A 31 49.66 12.36 0.56
N SER A 32 48.34 12.21 0.74
CA SER A 32 47.43 11.74 -0.33
C SER A 32 45.97 12.01 0.07
N HIS A 33 45.53 13.25 -0.12
CA HIS A 33 44.13 13.64 -0.02
C HIS A 33 43.42 13.39 -1.36
N SER A 34 42.97 12.16 -1.63
CA SER A 34 41.93 11.96 -2.67
C SER A 34 41.01 10.77 -2.43
N SER A 35 41.45 9.72 -1.72
CA SER A 35 40.68 8.48 -1.55
C SER A 35 39.57 8.57 -0.49
N SER A 36 39.78 9.32 0.60
CA SER A 36 38.82 9.43 1.72
C SER A 36 37.53 10.16 1.32
N LYS A 37 37.62 11.23 0.52
CA LYS A 37 36.45 11.97 0.01
C LYS A 37 35.58 11.11 -0.90
N ARG A 38 36.20 10.24 -1.70
CA ARG A 38 35.48 9.35 -2.64
C ARG A 38 34.75 8.23 -1.92
N ALA A 39 35.35 7.63 -0.90
CA ALA A 39 34.71 6.61 -0.07
C ALA A 39 33.51 7.17 0.71
N MET A 40 33.63 8.38 1.27
CA MET A 40 32.52 8.99 2.00
C MET A 40 31.37 9.43 1.09
N ASN A 41 31.69 9.97 -0.10
CA ASN A 41 30.69 10.33 -1.10
C ASN A 41 29.96 9.09 -1.65
N ASN A 42 30.66 7.97 -1.83
CA ASN A 42 30.04 6.70 -2.25
C ASN A 42 29.10 6.15 -1.17
N LEU A 43 29.49 6.24 0.11
CA LEU A 43 28.64 5.79 1.23
C LEU A 43 27.39 6.67 1.38
N HIS A 44 27.51 7.99 1.21
CA HIS A 44 26.36 8.90 1.22
C HIS A 44 25.43 8.62 0.04
N LYS A 45 25.98 8.45 -1.17
CA LYS A 45 25.21 8.13 -2.37
C LYS A 45 24.47 6.79 -2.24
N GLU A 46 25.11 5.76 -1.70
CA GLU A 46 24.50 4.45 -1.47
C GLU A 46 23.42 4.52 -0.37
N THR A 47 23.65 5.31 0.69
CA THR A 47 22.65 5.51 1.77
C THR A 47 21.44 6.32 1.30
N ASP A 48 21.66 7.33 0.45
CA ASP A 48 20.61 8.14 -0.14
C ASP A 48 19.83 7.34 -1.19
N GLU A 49 20.49 6.56 -2.04
CA GLU A 49 19.84 5.63 -2.98
C GLU A 49 19.01 4.55 -2.25
N ILE A 50 19.48 4.03 -1.11
CA ILE A 50 18.74 3.06 -0.29
C ILE A 50 17.53 3.71 0.39
N LYS A 51 17.67 4.95 0.91
CA LYS A 51 16.54 5.70 1.49
C LYS A 51 15.52 6.12 0.44
N GLU A 52 15.98 6.54 -0.74
CA GLU A 52 15.12 6.95 -1.85
C GLU A 52 14.35 5.74 -2.41
N LYS A 53 15.00 4.58 -2.58
CA LYS A 53 14.33 3.30 -2.87
C LYS A 53 13.32 2.87 -1.81
N ALA A 54 13.55 3.21 -0.54
CA ALA A 54 12.61 2.89 0.53
C ALA A 54 11.39 3.83 0.57
N ILE A 55 11.48 5.02 -0.04
CA ILE A 55 10.42 6.04 -0.04
C ILE A 55 9.54 5.96 -1.29
N THR A 56 10.04 5.44 -2.42
CA THR A 56 9.25 5.32 -3.66
C THR A 56 8.65 3.93 -3.88
N LEU A 57 7.51 3.87 -4.57
CA LEU A 57 6.97 2.60 -5.06
C LEU A 57 7.82 2.04 -6.20
N THR A 58 8.07 0.74 -6.18
CA THR A 58 8.50 0.00 -7.37
C THR A 58 7.42 0.03 -8.46
N ASP A 59 7.78 -0.29 -9.70
CA ASP A 59 6.82 -0.29 -10.81
C ASP A 59 5.68 -1.29 -10.60
N ASP A 60 5.99 -2.46 -10.04
CA ASP A 60 4.99 -3.48 -9.69
C ASP A 60 4.05 -3.00 -8.58
N GLU A 61 4.60 -2.43 -7.50
CA GLU A 61 3.79 -1.85 -6.41
C GLU A 61 2.89 -0.71 -6.92
N ARG A 62 3.43 0.17 -7.77
CA ARG A 62 2.69 1.26 -8.40
C ARG A 62 1.55 0.74 -9.27
N LYS A 63 1.81 -0.29 -10.09
CA LYS A 63 0.82 -0.92 -10.95
C LYS A 63 -0.34 -1.48 -10.13
N LYS A 64 -0.04 -2.32 -9.13
CA LYS A 64 -1.05 -2.94 -8.26
C LYS A 64 -1.87 -1.90 -7.50
N PHE A 65 -1.20 -0.90 -6.92
CA PHE A 65 -1.89 0.18 -6.22
C PHE A 65 -2.82 0.98 -7.16
N ASN A 66 -2.35 1.33 -8.35
CA ASN A 66 -3.16 2.06 -9.33
C ASN A 66 -4.38 1.23 -9.77
N SER A 67 -4.21 -0.06 -10.03
CA SER A 67 -5.32 -0.95 -10.39
C SER A 67 -6.33 -1.11 -9.24
N LEU A 68 -5.86 -1.25 -7.98
CA LEU A 68 -6.73 -1.26 -6.81
C LEU A 68 -7.51 0.04 -6.69
N LYS A 69 -6.81 1.18 -6.80
CA LYS A 69 -7.43 2.51 -6.73
C LYS A 69 -8.48 2.68 -7.82
N HIS A 70 -8.15 2.30 -9.06
CA HIS A 70 -9.06 2.35 -10.21
C HIS A 70 -10.34 1.54 -9.95
N ALA A 71 -10.21 0.32 -9.46
CA ALA A 71 -11.35 -0.53 -9.12
C ALA A 71 -12.25 0.11 -8.05
N LEU A 72 -11.66 0.65 -6.99
CA LEU A 72 -12.40 1.32 -5.91
C LEU A 72 -13.09 2.60 -6.41
N GLU A 73 -12.41 3.42 -7.21
CA GLU A 73 -13.00 4.63 -7.81
C GLU A 73 -14.17 4.29 -8.73
N LYS A 74 -14.03 3.23 -9.54
CA LYS A 74 -15.09 2.75 -10.43
C LYS A 74 -16.32 2.26 -9.65
N VAL A 75 -16.13 1.53 -8.55
CA VAL A 75 -17.23 1.11 -7.67
C VAL A 75 -17.90 2.30 -7.02
N VAL A 76 -17.14 3.30 -6.54
CA VAL A 76 -17.73 4.54 -6.00
C VAL A 76 -18.54 5.27 -7.07
N GLU A 77 -18.05 5.37 -8.29
CA GLU A 77 -18.75 6.03 -9.40
C GLU A 77 -20.08 5.32 -9.73
N LYS A 78 -20.06 3.99 -9.87
CA LYS A 78 -21.17 3.21 -10.42
C LYS A 78 -22.16 2.71 -9.37
N LEU A 79 -21.66 2.36 -8.20
CA LEU A 79 -22.42 1.65 -7.17
C LEU A 79 -22.57 2.49 -5.90
N GLN A 80 -22.27 3.80 -5.92
CA GLN A 80 -22.46 4.69 -4.76
C GLN A 80 -23.82 4.51 -4.09
N ASN A 81 -24.90 4.38 -4.87
CA ASN A 81 -26.27 4.24 -4.38
C ASN A 81 -26.58 2.86 -3.76
N GLN A 82 -25.62 1.96 -3.80
CA GLN A 82 -25.70 0.62 -3.21
C GLN A 82 -24.72 0.46 -2.04
N ILE A 83 -23.91 1.48 -1.77
CA ILE A 83 -22.88 1.45 -0.74
C ILE A 83 -23.30 2.39 0.37
N GLN A 84 -23.98 1.86 1.41
CA GLN A 84 -24.57 2.65 2.50
C GLN A 84 -23.60 3.70 3.06
N GLY A 85 -22.34 3.29 3.19
CA GLY A 85 -21.30 4.12 3.74
C GLY A 85 -20.81 5.26 2.83
N CYS A 86 -20.96 5.13 1.51
CA CYS A 86 -20.66 6.20 0.55
C CYS A 86 -21.92 6.98 0.11
N GLN A 87 -23.13 6.48 0.37
CA GLN A 87 -24.40 7.16 0.06
C GLN A 87 -24.62 8.43 0.87
N ASN A 88 -24.43 8.34 2.18
CA ASN A 88 -24.74 9.46 3.09
C ASN A 88 -23.70 10.59 3.00
N ASP A 89 -22.49 10.26 2.54
CA ASP A 89 -21.40 11.20 2.36
C ASP A 89 -20.47 10.72 1.25
N LYS A 90 -20.81 11.02 -0.01
CA LYS A 90 -19.96 10.75 -1.19
C LYS A 90 -18.55 11.29 -1.01
N SER A 91 -18.41 12.39 -0.25
CA SER A 91 -17.12 12.98 0.04
C SER A 91 -16.26 12.08 0.92
N LYS A 92 -16.83 11.21 1.76
CA LYS A 92 -16.07 10.35 2.68
C LYS A 92 -15.18 9.35 1.94
N CYS A 93 -15.75 8.55 1.04
CA CYS A 93 -14.99 7.56 0.26
C CYS A 93 -13.99 8.24 -0.68
N THR A 94 -14.42 9.32 -1.35
CA THR A 94 -13.56 10.11 -2.25
C THR A 94 -12.41 10.80 -1.49
N SER A 95 -12.68 11.34 -0.30
CA SER A 95 -11.67 12.00 0.55
C SER A 95 -10.69 10.99 1.12
N PHE A 96 -11.17 9.79 1.47
CA PHE A 96 -10.29 8.70 1.90
C PHE A 96 -9.33 8.28 0.77
N LEU A 97 -9.83 8.05 -0.45
CA LEU A 97 -8.97 7.70 -1.60
C LEU A 97 -8.00 8.85 -1.96
N THR A 98 -8.44 10.10 -1.82
CA THR A 98 -7.58 11.28 -1.98
C THR A 98 -6.50 11.36 -0.92
N TRP A 99 -6.82 11.05 0.34
CA TRP A 99 -5.87 10.99 1.44
C TRP A 99 -4.84 9.88 1.22
N LEU A 100 -5.29 8.69 0.80
CA LEU A 100 -4.44 7.53 0.53
C LEU A 100 -3.45 7.80 -0.61
N SER A 101 -3.88 8.53 -1.64
CA SER A 101 -3.04 8.92 -2.78
C SER A 101 -1.83 9.80 -2.39
N LYS A 102 -1.76 10.30 -1.14
CA LYS A 102 -0.66 11.15 -0.65
C LYS A 102 0.36 10.42 0.24
N ASP A 103 0.07 9.21 0.70
CA ASP A 103 0.89 8.47 1.67
C ASP A 103 1.57 7.27 1.00
N ILE A 104 2.79 7.45 0.47
CA ILE A 104 3.51 6.40 -0.26
C ILE A 104 3.74 5.12 0.56
N PRO A 105 4.15 5.17 1.85
CA PRO A 105 4.23 3.98 2.69
C PRO A 105 2.93 3.17 2.72
N LYS A 106 1.76 3.83 2.81
CA LYS A 106 0.46 3.14 2.80
C LYS A 106 0.11 2.56 1.43
N GLN A 107 0.47 3.24 0.35
CA GLN A 107 0.30 2.69 -1.00
C GLN A 107 1.08 1.40 -1.18
N LYS A 108 2.32 1.36 -0.64
CA LYS A 108 3.16 0.16 -0.64
C LYS A 108 2.53 -0.97 0.18
N GLU A 109 2.03 -0.68 1.38
CA GLU A 109 1.32 -1.67 2.20
C GLU A 109 0.12 -2.27 1.46
N LEU A 110 -0.70 -1.45 0.79
CA LEU A 110 -1.86 -1.93 0.05
C LEU A 110 -1.49 -2.68 -1.22
N ALA A 111 -0.46 -2.25 -1.94
CA ALA A 111 0.03 -2.98 -3.11
C ALA A 111 0.48 -4.40 -2.73
N ASN A 112 1.15 -4.53 -1.59
CA ASN A 112 1.55 -5.83 -1.04
C ASN A 112 0.34 -6.64 -0.60
N ALA A 113 -0.59 -6.04 0.16
CA ALA A 113 -1.82 -6.70 0.60
C ALA A 113 -2.70 -7.18 -0.57
N PHE A 114 -2.74 -6.43 -1.67
CA PHE A 114 -3.53 -6.76 -2.85
C PHE A 114 -2.88 -7.81 -3.76
N THR A 115 -1.63 -8.22 -3.50
CA THR A 115 -0.87 -9.04 -4.46
C THR A 115 -1.55 -10.35 -4.83
N ASP A 116 -2.11 -11.08 -3.85
CA ASP A 116 -2.74 -12.38 -4.13
C ASP A 116 -4.02 -12.23 -4.94
N VAL A 117 -4.86 -11.24 -4.58
CA VAL A 117 -6.07 -10.92 -5.32
C VAL A 117 -5.73 -10.45 -6.73
N TYR A 118 -4.74 -9.57 -6.88
CA TYR A 118 -4.28 -9.09 -8.17
C TYR A 118 -3.86 -10.24 -9.08
N ASN A 119 -3.01 -11.13 -8.57
CA ASN A 119 -2.52 -12.29 -9.33
C ASN A 119 -3.65 -13.23 -9.73
N PHE A 120 -4.61 -13.47 -8.83
CA PHE A 120 -5.79 -14.27 -9.12
C PHE A 120 -6.65 -13.64 -10.22
N LEU A 121 -6.97 -12.35 -10.10
CA LEU A 121 -7.77 -11.63 -11.09
C LEU A 121 -7.06 -11.53 -12.44
N GLU A 122 -5.74 -11.35 -12.44
CA GLU A 122 -4.94 -11.32 -13.67
C GLU A 122 -4.96 -12.69 -14.36
N LYS A 123 -4.87 -13.79 -13.59
CA LYS A 123 -5.05 -15.15 -14.14
C LYS A 123 -6.44 -15.30 -14.77
N LYS A 124 -7.50 -14.91 -14.07
CA LYS A 124 -8.88 -14.99 -14.58
C LYS A 124 -9.07 -14.14 -15.84
N ARG A 125 -8.51 -12.94 -15.87
CA ARG A 125 -8.48 -12.10 -17.07
C ARG A 125 -7.83 -12.81 -18.24
N GLN A 126 -6.65 -13.39 -18.05
CA GLN A 126 -5.94 -14.11 -19.12
C GLN A 126 -6.77 -15.30 -19.65
N GLU A 127 -7.51 -15.99 -18.77
CA GLU A 127 -8.37 -17.12 -19.15
C GLU A 127 -9.67 -16.69 -19.87
N LYS A 128 -10.25 -15.54 -19.50
CA LYS A 128 -11.62 -15.15 -19.91
C LYS A 128 -11.67 -13.96 -20.88
N ALA A 129 -10.62 -13.14 -20.93
CA ALA A 129 -10.54 -11.88 -21.66
C ALA A 129 -9.08 -11.47 -21.91
N SER A 130 -8.28 -12.37 -22.50
CA SER A 130 -6.84 -12.15 -22.74
C SER A 130 -6.51 -10.90 -23.57
N ASP A 131 -7.47 -10.44 -24.38
CA ASP A 131 -7.40 -9.27 -25.24
C ASP A 131 -7.54 -7.93 -24.49
N LYS A 132 -8.03 -7.96 -23.24
CA LYS A 132 -8.24 -6.76 -22.41
C LYS A 132 -7.08 -6.55 -21.45
N ASP A 133 -6.72 -5.30 -21.17
CA ASP A 133 -5.86 -5.01 -20.02
C ASP A 133 -6.61 -5.22 -18.69
N PHE A 134 -5.85 -5.28 -17.58
CA PHE A 134 -6.40 -5.53 -16.25
C PHE A 134 -7.47 -4.52 -15.84
N ASP A 135 -7.20 -3.23 -15.99
CA ASP A 135 -8.09 -2.18 -15.49
C ASP A 135 -9.39 -2.13 -16.30
N THR A 136 -9.32 -2.35 -17.62
CA THR A 136 -10.49 -2.52 -18.48
C THR A 136 -11.30 -3.74 -18.08
N TYR A 137 -10.66 -4.89 -17.86
CA TYR A 137 -11.35 -6.11 -17.43
C TYR A 137 -12.09 -5.93 -16.10
N ILE A 138 -11.47 -5.30 -15.11
CA ILE A 138 -12.12 -4.98 -13.84
C ILE A 138 -13.26 -3.98 -14.03
N SER A 139 -13.09 -2.96 -14.87
CA SER A 139 -14.12 -1.97 -15.16
C SER A 139 -15.36 -2.61 -15.78
N ASP A 140 -15.15 -3.50 -16.75
CA ASP A 140 -16.23 -4.21 -17.43
C ASP A 140 -16.96 -5.15 -16.47
N ALA A 141 -16.23 -5.76 -15.52
CA ALA A 141 -16.85 -6.53 -14.45
C ALA A 141 -17.72 -5.62 -13.57
N ILE A 142 -17.25 -4.45 -13.14
CA ILE A 142 -18.04 -3.54 -12.29
C ILE A 142 -19.26 -2.97 -13.05
N ASP A 143 -19.13 -2.71 -14.35
CA ASP A 143 -20.23 -2.24 -15.20
C ASP A 143 -21.23 -3.36 -15.56
N CYS A 144 -20.85 -4.64 -15.39
CA CYS A 144 -21.69 -5.79 -15.72
C CYS A 144 -22.83 -5.97 -14.72
N GLN A 145 -24.06 -5.91 -15.21
CA GLN A 145 -25.26 -6.17 -14.42
C GLN A 145 -25.32 -7.64 -13.96
N ALA A 146 -25.77 -7.86 -12.72
CA ALA A 146 -25.91 -9.19 -12.15
C ALA A 146 -26.74 -10.12 -13.06
N GLY A 147 -26.21 -11.31 -13.35
CA GLY A 147 -26.85 -12.32 -14.19
C GLY A 147 -26.49 -12.28 -15.67
N ASN A 148 -25.69 -11.31 -16.14
CA ASN A 148 -25.27 -11.20 -17.55
C ASN A 148 -23.74 -11.17 -17.72
N ASN A 149 -23.06 -12.14 -17.11
CA ASN A 149 -21.59 -12.18 -17.12
C ASN A 149 -20.99 -13.36 -17.88
N ASP A 150 -21.78 -14.28 -18.43
CA ASP A 150 -21.33 -15.48 -19.19
C ASP A 150 -20.18 -16.26 -18.51
N GLY A 151 -20.10 -16.24 -17.18
CA GLY A 151 -18.99 -16.87 -16.46
C GLY A 151 -17.65 -16.11 -16.51
N LYS A 152 -17.61 -14.91 -17.11
CA LYS A 152 -16.41 -14.09 -17.30
C LYS A 152 -15.94 -13.39 -16.03
N TYR A 153 -16.85 -13.14 -15.09
CA TYR A 153 -16.59 -12.36 -13.87
C TYR A 153 -17.03 -13.10 -12.59
N GLY A 154 -17.34 -14.39 -12.70
CA GLY A 154 -17.87 -15.20 -11.61
C GLY A 154 -18.62 -16.44 -12.09
N ASN A 155 -19.21 -17.20 -11.17
CA ASN A 155 -20.01 -18.39 -11.43
C ASN A 155 -21.47 -18.14 -11.02
N GLY A 156 -22.26 -17.57 -11.94
CA GLY A 156 -23.67 -17.23 -11.69
C GLY A 156 -23.88 -15.91 -10.94
N THR A 157 -22.86 -15.41 -10.24
CA THR A 157 -22.80 -14.05 -9.72
C THR A 157 -21.62 -13.28 -10.30
N ASN A 158 -21.47 -12.01 -9.94
CA ASN A 158 -20.31 -11.20 -10.31
C ASN A 158 -19.38 -11.03 -9.10
N GLU A 159 -18.38 -11.91 -9.02
CA GLU A 159 -17.50 -12.06 -7.86
C GLU A 159 -16.51 -10.91 -7.78
N ILE A 160 -16.09 -10.38 -8.93
CA ILE A 160 -15.21 -9.20 -9.00
C ILE A 160 -15.94 -7.96 -8.45
N GLU A 161 -17.16 -7.70 -8.91
CA GLU A 161 -17.98 -6.59 -8.43
C GLU A 161 -18.28 -6.71 -6.93
N GLN A 162 -18.74 -7.88 -6.50
CA GLN A 162 -19.04 -8.15 -5.09
C GLN A 162 -17.80 -7.98 -4.21
N PHE A 163 -16.62 -8.39 -4.69
CA PHE A 163 -15.38 -8.23 -3.95
C PHE A 163 -15.10 -6.75 -3.64
N PHE A 164 -15.04 -5.91 -4.66
CA PHE A 164 -14.70 -4.49 -4.48
C PHE A 164 -15.84 -3.70 -3.82
N ARG A 165 -17.11 -3.99 -4.14
CA ARG A 165 -18.27 -3.36 -3.47
C ARG A 165 -18.31 -3.73 -2.00
N GLY A 166 -18.05 -5.00 -1.68
CA GLY A 166 -18.00 -5.49 -0.31
C GLY A 166 -16.97 -4.73 0.54
N ILE A 167 -15.74 -4.60 0.03
CA ILE A 167 -14.69 -3.83 0.72
C ILE A 167 -15.13 -2.38 0.99
N LEU A 168 -15.74 -1.73 -0.01
CA LEU A 168 -16.22 -0.36 0.14
C LEU A 168 -17.46 -0.21 1.03
N ASN A 169 -18.21 -1.28 1.27
CA ASN A 169 -19.30 -1.29 2.25
C ASN A 169 -18.79 -1.30 3.69
N ASP A 170 -17.65 -1.93 3.95
CA ASP A 170 -17.11 -2.06 5.31
C ASP A 170 -16.36 -0.81 5.77
N ILE A 171 -15.72 -0.10 4.84
CA ILE A 171 -14.88 1.09 5.09
C ILE A 171 -15.61 2.23 5.83
N PRO A 172 -16.81 2.68 5.43
CA PRO A 172 -17.31 3.96 5.93
C PRO A 172 -17.92 3.89 7.33
N ASN A 173 -18.08 2.69 7.90
CA ASN A 173 -18.38 2.51 9.32
C ASN A 173 -17.20 2.90 10.22
N LYS A 174 -16.02 3.19 9.65
CA LYS A 174 -14.83 3.61 10.39
C LYS A 174 -14.78 5.13 10.55
N PRO A 175 -14.42 5.66 11.74
CA PRO A 175 -14.46 7.10 12.01
C PRO A 175 -13.24 7.85 11.47
N THR A 176 -12.08 7.20 11.27
CA THR A 176 -10.85 7.84 10.79
C THR A 176 -10.28 7.21 9.53
N ASN A 177 -9.52 8.00 8.74
CA ASN A 177 -8.79 7.48 7.58
C ASN A 177 -7.83 6.33 7.93
N LYS A 178 -7.28 6.31 9.15
CA LYS A 178 -6.40 5.23 9.60
C LYS A 178 -7.18 3.92 9.78
N GLU A 179 -8.34 3.97 10.41
CA GLU A 179 -9.18 2.77 10.57
C GLU A 179 -9.80 2.32 9.25
N MET A 180 -10.13 3.26 8.34
CA MET A 180 -10.54 2.95 6.97
C MET A 180 -9.42 2.24 6.20
N PHE A 181 -8.17 2.67 6.39
CA PHE A 181 -7.00 2.03 5.81
C PHE A 181 -6.79 0.60 6.32
N GLU A 182 -6.83 0.37 7.64
CA GLU A 182 -6.71 -1.00 8.18
C GLU A 182 -7.85 -1.89 7.68
N CYS A 183 -9.08 -1.36 7.63
CA CYS A 183 -10.22 -2.09 7.09
C CYS A 183 -10.04 -2.48 5.61
N LEU A 184 -9.52 -1.55 4.78
CA LEU A 184 -9.20 -1.84 3.38
C LEU A 184 -8.13 -2.93 3.29
N LYS A 185 -7.04 -2.79 4.05
CA LYS A 185 -5.92 -3.75 4.04
C LYS A 185 -6.39 -5.15 4.44
N ASP A 186 -7.17 -5.26 5.51
CA ASP A 186 -7.73 -6.53 5.99
C ASP A 186 -8.67 -7.16 4.96
N GLY A 187 -9.48 -6.34 4.29
CA GLY A 187 -10.39 -6.78 3.22
C GLY A 187 -9.66 -7.41 2.03
N LEU A 188 -8.42 -7.01 1.76
CA LEU A 188 -7.58 -7.54 0.68
C LEU A 188 -6.89 -8.87 1.02
N THR A 189 -6.74 -9.21 2.31
CA THR A 189 -5.91 -10.37 2.74
C THR A 189 -6.66 -11.43 3.55
N SER A 190 -7.83 -11.13 4.11
CA SER A 190 -8.53 -12.04 5.02
C SER A 190 -9.33 -13.11 4.27
N ASP A 191 -9.08 -14.39 4.56
CA ASP A 191 -9.79 -15.51 3.92
C ASP A 191 -11.29 -15.57 4.25
N ASN A 192 -11.70 -14.98 5.38
CA ASN A 192 -13.12 -14.86 5.77
C ASN A 192 -13.79 -13.58 5.24
N SER A 193 -13.09 -12.77 4.44
CA SER A 193 -13.63 -11.54 3.85
C SER A 193 -14.25 -11.80 2.47
N HIS A 194 -14.59 -10.72 1.78
CA HIS A 194 -14.93 -10.69 0.35
C HIS A 194 -13.97 -11.52 -0.53
N TRP A 195 -12.72 -11.69 -0.10
CA TRP A 195 -11.75 -12.54 -0.76
C TRP A 195 -12.17 -14.02 -0.85
N GLY A 196 -12.82 -14.56 0.19
CA GLY A 196 -13.31 -15.94 0.17
C GLY A 196 -14.37 -16.17 -0.91
N GLY A 197 -15.26 -15.19 -1.12
CA GLY A 197 -16.23 -15.23 -2.22
C GLY A 197 -15.55 -15.21 -3.60
N LEU A 198 -14.53 -14.37 -3.76
CA LEU A 198 -13.77 -14.28 -5.01
C LEU A 198 -12.95 -15.55 -5.30
N LYS A 199 -12.35 -16.17 -4.27
CA LYS A 199 -11.60 -17.44 -4.38
C LYS A 199 -12.48 -18.62 -4.82
N ASN A 200 -13.75 -18.64 -4.42
CA ASN A 200 -14.69 -19.72 -4.77
C ASN A 200 -15.04 -19.73 -6.27
N TRP A 201 -14.66 -18.70 -7.03
CA TRP A 201 -14.70 -18.72 -8.48
C TRP A 201 -13.53 -19.54 -9.02
N GLU A 202 -13.61 -20.86 -8.87
CA GLU A 202 -12.69 -21.81 -9.50
C GLU A 202 -13.09 -22.09 -10.96
#